data_AF-A0A969NDM7-F1
#
_entry.id   AF-A0A969NDM7-F1
#
_cell.length_a   1.000
_cell.length_b   1.000
_cell.length_c   1.000
_cell.angle_alpha   90.00
_cell.angle_beta   90.00
_cell.angle_gamma   90.00
#
_symmetry.space_group_name_H-M   'P 1'
#
loop_
_entity.id
_entity.type
_entity.pdbx_description
1 polymer ?
#
loop_
_entity_poly.entity_id
_entity_poly.type
_entity_poly.pdbx_seq_one_letter_code
_entity_poly.pdbx_strand_id
1 'polypeptide(L)' 'MELIDPFKGEIKMPKNKTLKIQVKNCKNQTAYFAPNSGVAEEVKPSSKGNVCTYEVTVKKAGYLTMFVNNSAFATFKIVK' A
#
# COMPACT_ATOMS: atom_id res chain seq x y z
N MET A 1 -25.51 -2.94 -0.40
CA MET A 1 -24.08 -2.59 -0.36
C MET A 1 -23.39 -3.74 0.36
N GLU A 2 -22.51 -4.47 -0.30
CA GLU A 2 -21.80 -5.59 0.31
C GLU A 2 -20.48 -5.06 0.88
N LEU A 3 -20.29 -5.21 2.20
CA LEU A 3 -19.06 -4.84 2.88
C LEU A 3 -18.09 -6.01 2.74
N ILE A 4 -17.06 -5.83 1.93
CA ILE A 4 -15.96 -6.80 1.81
C ILE A 4 -14.86 -6.34 2.74
N ASP A 5 -14.42 -7.22 3.64
CA ASP A 5 -13.26 -6.95 4.48
C ASP A 5 -12.01 -6.75 3.60
N PRO A 6 -11.13 -5.78 3.92
CA PRO A 6 -9.89 -5.62 3.18
C PRO A 6 -9.05 -6.87 3.30
N PHE A 7 -8.38 -7.25 2.21
CA PHE A 7 -7.40 -8.32 2.23
C PHE A 7 -6.26 -7.96 3.19
N LYS A 8 -5.90 -8.87 4.11
CA LYS A 8 -4.85 -8.63 5.11
C LYS A 8 -3.66 -9.55 4.85
N GLY A 9 -2.45 -9.00 4.93
CA GLY A 9 -1.22 -9.77 4.78
C GLY A 9 -0.06 -9.21 5.59
N GLU A 10 1.00 -10.00 5.74
CA GLU A 10 2.27 -9.57 6.33
C GLU A 10 3.39 -9.60 5.28
N ILE A 11 4.19 -8.54 5.24
CA ILE A 11 5.37 -8.45 4.37
C ILE A 11 6.60 -8.26 5.25
N LYS A 12 7.51 -9.25 5.24
CA LYS A 12 8.82 -9.18 5.89
C LYS A 12 9.79 -8.42 4.99
N MET A 13 10.27 -7.26 5.44
CA MET A 13 11.09 -6.34 4.66
C MET A 13 12.47 -6.13 5.30
N PRO A 14 13.58 -6.40 4.56
CA PRO A 14 14.91 -6.05 5.04
C PRO A 14 15.07 -4.53 5.22
N LYS A 15 15.96 -4.10 6.12
CA LYS A 15 16.27 -2.67 6.32
C LYS A 15 16.69 -2.00 5.01
N ASN A 16 16.18 -0.79 4.79
CA ASN A 16 16.53 0.09 3.66
C ASN A 16 16.22 -0.48 2.26
N LYS A 17 15.26 -1.41 2.16
CA LYS A 17 14.73 -1.86 0.87
C LYS A 17 13.48 -1.08 0.48
N THR A 18 13.28 -0.95 -0.83
CA THR A 18 12.08 -0.37 -1.41
C THR A 18 11.09 -1.48 -1.72
N LEU A 19 9.89 -1.38 -1.16
CA LEU A 19 8.76 -2.21 -1.53
C LEU A 19 8.14 -1.64 -2.81
N LYS A 20 8.03 -2.48 -3.85
CA LYS A 20 7.31 -2.13 -5.08
C LYS A 20 6.06 -2.97 -5.18
N ILE A 21 4.90 -2.31 -5.31
CA ILE A 21 3.62 -2.97 -5.50
C ILE A 21 3.07 -2.55 -6.85
N GLN A 22 2.76 -3.55 -7.67
CA GLN A 22 2.21 -3.35 -8.99
C GLN A 22 0.76 -3.79 -8.99
N VAL A 23 -0.14 -2.88 -9.37
CA VAL A 23 -1.57 -3.17 -9.48
C VAL A 23 -2.02 -2.90 -10.90
N LYS A 24 -2.66 -3.91 -11.49
CA LYS A 24 -3.33 -3.79 -12.79
C LYS A 24 -4.68 -3.09 -12.59
N ASN A 25 -5.09 -2.28 -13.56
CA ASN A 25 -6.37 -1.58 -13.58
C ASN A 25 -6.59 -0.65 -12.36
N CYS A 26 -5.60 0.17 -12.03
CA CYS A 26 -5.58 1.04 -10.85
C CYS A 26 -6.51 2.27 -10.90
N LYS A 27 -7.64 2.20 -11.61
CA LYS A 27 -8.62 3.30 -11.62
C LYS A 27 -9.15 3.53 -10.20
N ASN A 28 -9.19 4.78 -9.77
CA ASN A 28 -9.67 5.22 -8.45
C ASN A 28 -8.95 4.55 -7.26
N GLN A 29 -7.67 4.21 -7.42
CA GLN A 29 -6.85 3.64 -6.37
C GLN A 29 -5.93 4.66 -5.74
N THR A 30 -5.91 4.66 -4.41
CA THR A 30 -4.92 5.39 -3.61
C THR A 30 -4.23 4.42 -2.66
N ALA A 31 -3.00 4.72 -2.27
CA ALA A 31 -2.27 3.94 -1.29
C ALA A 31 -1.69 4.86 -0.22
N TYR A 32 -1.72 4.40 1.02
CA TYR A 32 -1.19 5.14 2.17
C TYR A 32 -0.26 4.25 2.98
N PHE A 33 0.93 4.76 3.28
CA PHE A 33 1.86 4.11 4.19
C PHE A 33 1.84 4.81 5.55
N ALA A 34 1.50 4.07 6.59
CA ALA A 34 1.48 4.54 7.97
C ALA A 34 2.58 3.84 8.77
N PRO A 35 3.68 4.51 9.14
CA PRO A 35 4.64 3.96 10.09
C PRO A 35 3.97 3.76 11.47
N ASN A 36 4.36 2.74 12.23
CA ASN A 36 3.73 2.40 13.53
C ASN A 36 3.64 3.56 14.55
N SER A 37 4.47 4.59 14.38
CA SER A 37 4.58 5.73 15.30
C SER A 37 4.30 7.07 14.62
N GLY A 38 3.62 7.10 13.47
CA GLY A 38 3.48 8.32 12.69
C GLY A 38 2.19 8.43 11.90
N VAL A 39 2.04 9.58 11.23
CA VAL A 39 0.91 9.89 10.38
C VAL A 39 1.03 9.11 9.06
N ALA A 40 -0.10 8.69 8.50
CA ALA A 40 -0.13 8.06 7.19
C ALA A 40 0.24 9.04 6.08
N GLU A 41 1.14 8.63 5.19
CA GLU A 41 1.57 9.39 4.02
C GLU A 41 1.00 8.75 2.76
N GLU A 42 0.51 9.59 1.84
CA GLU A 42 0.03 9.12 0.53
C GLU A 42 1.22 8.65 -0.34
N VAL A 43 1.09 7.46 -0.91
CA VAL A 43 2.05 6.89 -1.86
C VAL A 43 1.53 7.11 -3.26
N LYS A 44 2.09 8.12 -3.95
CA LYS A 44 1.73 8.42 -5.33
C LYS A 44 2.27 7.34 -6.27
N PRO A 45 1.43 6.71 -7.11
CA PRO A 45 1.91 5.73 -8.07
C PRO A 45 2.59 6.39 -9.28
N SER A 46 3.46 5.64 -9.92
CA SER A 46 3.81 5.86 -11.32
C SER A 46 2.96 4.94 -12.21
N SER A 47 2.49 5.43 -13.35
CA SER A 47 1.59 4.68 -14.23
C SER A 47 2.23 4.42 -15.59
N LYS A 48 2.20 3.16 -16.04
CA LYS A 48 2.60 2.75 -17.39
C LYS A 48 1.52 1.85 -17.98
N GLY A 49 0.71 2.41 -18.88
CA GLY A 49 -0.47 1.72 -19.39
C GLY A 49 -1.46 1.40 -18.28
N ASN A 50 -1.94 0.14 -18.22
CA ASN A 50 -2.89 -0.32 -17.22
C ASN A 50 -2.25 -0.77 -15.89
N VAL A 51 -0.97 -0.47 -15.66
CA VAL A 51 -0.26 -0.85 -14.44
C VAL A 51 0.15 0.40 -13.66
N CYS A 52 -0.29 0.49 -12.41
CA CYS A 52 0.27 1.42 -11.43
C CYS A 52 1.34 0.73 -10.60
N THR A 53 2.47 1.40 -10.42
CA THR A 53 3.55 0.96 -9.52
C THR A 53 3.64 1.93 -8.35
N TYR A 54 3.39 1.44 -7.16
CA TYR A 54 3.57 2.13 -5.88
C TYR A 54 4.93 1.74 -5.31
N GLU A 55 5.74 2.73 -4.97
CA GLU A 55 7.07 2.50 -4.40
C GLU A 55 7.16 3.11 -3.01
N VAL A 56 7.48 2.28 -2.01
CA VAL A 56 7.62 2.71 -0.61
C VAL A 56 9.00 2.32 -0.12
N THR A 57 9.80 3.31 0.27
CA THR A 57 11.09 3.04 0.93
C THR A 57 10.84 2.79 2.42
N VAL A 58 10.86 1.53 2.82
CA VAL A 58 10.48 1.11 4.18
C VAL A 58 11.63 1.39 5.15
N LYS A 59 11.62 2.59 5.74
CA LYS A 59 12.56 2.99 6.80
C LYS A 59 12.16 2.50 8.19
N LYS A 60 10.87 2.18 8.41
CA LYS A 60 10.30 1.71 9.69
C LYS A 60 9.21 0.66 9.42
N ALA A 61 8.93 -0.20 10.40
CA ALA A 61 7.74 -1.06 10.35
C ALA A 61 6.47 -0.21 10.35
N GLY A 62 5.39 -0.73 9.77
CA GLY A 62 4.16 0.04 9.58
C GLY A 62 3.09 -0.75 8.85
N TYR A 63 2.09 -0.03 8.37
CA TYR A 63 1.00 -0.57 7.57
C TYR A 63 0.95 0.13 6.22
N LEU A 64 0.80 -0.64 5.16
CA LEU A 64 0.46 -0.10 3.85
C LEU A 64 -0.99 -0.48 3.55
N THR A 65 -1.85 0.51 3.35
CA THR A 65 -3.24 0.27 2.97
C THR A 65 -3.52 0.84 1.59
N MET A 66 -4.09 0.02 0.73
CA MET A 66 -4.59 0.39 -0.58
C MET A 66 -6.10 0.55 -0.51
N PHE A 67 -6.61 1.63 -1.11
CA PHE A 67 -8.01 1.96 -1.18
C PHE A 67 -8.49 1.93 -2.63
N VAL A 68 -9.74 1.53 -2.82
CA VAL A 68 -10.49 1.66 -4.08
C VAL A 68 -11.77 2.40 -3.75
N ASN A 69 -12.04 3.52 -4.41
CA ASN A 69 -13.24 4.34 -4.15
C ASN A 69 -13.46 4.65 -2.64
N ASN A 70 -12.40 5.07 -1.94
CA ASN A 70 -12.40 5.39 -0.50
C ASN A 70 -12.68 4.21 0.46
N SER A 71 -12.76 2.98 -0.05
CA SER A 71 -12.87 1.77 0.77
C SER A 71 -11.54 1.04 0.80
N ALA A 72 -11.12 0.58 1.98
CA ALA A 72 -9.90 -0.21 2.10
C ALA A 72 -10.06 -1.53 1.31
N PHE A 73 -9.14 -1.78 0.39
CA PHE A 73 -9.11 -2.98 -0.44
C PHE A 73 -8.09 -4.00 0.06
N ALA A 74 -6.90 -3.53 0.43
CA ALA A 74 -5.84 -4.38 0.97
C ALA A 74 -5.01 -3.63 2.01
N THR A 75 -4.68 -4.29 3.12
CA THR A 75 -3.79 -3.78 4.16
C THR A 75 -2.68 -4.79 4.44
N PHE A 76 -1.44 -4.33 4.31
CA PHE A 76 -0.26 -5.13 4.58
C PHE A 76 0.44 -4.60 5.83
N LYS A 77 0.64 -5.47 6.83
CA LYS A 77 1.55 -5.20 7.94
C LYS A 77 2.97 -5.42 7.44
N ILE A 78 3.77 -4.37 7.46
CA ILE A 78 5.17 -4.43 7.08
C ILE A 78 6.00 -4.59 8.35
N VAL A 79 6.64 -5.75 8.49
CA VAL A 79 7.51 -6.10 9.61
C VAL A 79 8.97 -6.11 9.14
N LYS A 80 9.88 -5.81 10.07
CA LYS A 80 11.33 -5.78 9.83
C LYS A 80 12.01 -7.02 10.38
#